data_AF-A0A7S3ZCI0-F1
#
_entry.id   AF-A0A7S3ZCI0-F1
#
_cell.length_a   1.000
_cell.length_b   1.000
_cell.length_c   1.000
_cell.angle_alpha   90.00
_cell.angle_beta   90.00
_cell.angle_gamma   90.00
#
_symmetry.space_group_name_H-M   'P 1'
#
loop_
_entity.id
_entity.type
_entity.pdbx_description
1 polymer ?
#
loop_
_entity_poly.entity_id
_entity_poly.type
_entity_poly.pdbx_seq_one_letter_code
_entity_poly.pdbx_strand_id
1 'polypeptide(L)'
;MSARKEKHKIKVVVISGHALSAAHTYVNCALIDADVGRVWKRYQAKTPLGEGPSPTWKKSLVFGGMPSELAFALRFDVFDAESKSCLGRVLIEKEDSLKAMEAWKESNGKPNESWSKWYALKNPAAKAKGFLHIALVPPSVKTADANLNPPVPPPQAKIPQSLEPAVKDSKWRKVMNPVDSLSASQPKTKPQKPEKPWTEERRAKAKKKRVPARQEIIDSEETYLKNLKALQEQYVDPMAEVVSAAEHKKMFTDIKGIYSFHQLFFPFMQKTEDVGDCFVKYADYLKIYTEYINHYADVIQTLSELRKNKKFTNFLKTARKSASSEITGYLIQPVQRIPRYVLLLKELKKYTWPEHKEHDNLVKALAKAQEIATHVNERKRQIENMSKTLEVQSKITGEFDSLIKPDRKMIREDKLIKVSTGMFNSIKRKERIVFLFSDLLMWTTTTYQYRGRMSLPAARLEKTKRMDLGVEVSSSRELCTLIFESEKQMDDWIKDFEEGKKYAKQVRDRLRQVKRRTLDSKRGKAHTLVMNAFKTLEKKTTSSQENLRTGDNDEQD
;
A
#
# COMPACT_ATOMS: atom_id res chain seq x y z
N MET A 1 -34.83 -26.81 -14.90
CA MET A 1 -34.44 -25.91 -16.01
C MET A 1 -32.96 -25.60 -15.90
N SER A 2 -32.18 -26.05 -16.88
CA SER A 2 -30.72 -25.92 -16.93
C SER A 2 -30.34 -24.46 -17.15
N ALA A 3 -29.80 -23.79 -16.13
CA ALA A 3 -29.23 -22.45 -16.28
C ALA A 3 -28.04 -22.54 -17.25
N ARG A 4 -28.25 -22.06 -18.47
CA ARG A 4 -27.27 -21.97 -19.55
C ARG A 4 -26.07 -21.17 -19.03
N LYS A 5 -25.00 -21.86 -18.60
CA LYS A 5 -23.72 -21.21 -18.26
C LYS A 5 -23.20 -20.54 -19.52
N GLU A 6 -23.35 -19.21 -19.64
CA GLU A 6 -22.75 -18.45 -20.72
C GLU A 6 -21.22 -18.58 -20.63
N LYS A 7 -20.63 -19.37 -21.52
CA LYS A 7 -19.19 -19.60 -21.57
C LYS A 7 -18.52 -18.45 -22.31
N HIS A 8 -17.87 -17.55 -21.59
CA HIS A 8 -17.15 -16.42 -22.18
C HIS A 8 -15.79 -16.88 -22.74
N LYS A 9 -15.32 -16.26 -23.84
CA LYS A 9 -14.00 -16.52 -24.47
C LYS A 9 -13.16 -15.25 -24.48
N ILE A 10 -11.95 -15.31 -23.93
CA ILE A 10 -10.97 -14.21 -23.98
C ILE A 10 -9.77 -14.66 -24.79
N LYS A 11 -9.34 -13.83 -25.76
CA LYS A 11 -8.11 -14.03 -26.53
C LYS A 11 -7.04 -13.06 -26.03
N VAL A 12 -5.91 -13.61 -25.59
CA VAL A 12 -4.75 -12.84 -25.16
C VAL A 12 -3.66 -12.97 -26.21
N VAL A 13 -3.15 -11.84 -26.69
CA VAL A 13 -2.02 -11.78 -27.62
C VAL A 13 -0.78 -11.38 -26.84
N VAL A 14 0.22 -12.27 -26.81
CA VAL A 14 1.54 -12.00 -26.22
C VAL A 14 2.50 -11.66 -27.34
N ILE A 15 3.23 -10.55 -27.20
CA ILE A 15 4.22 -10.04 -28.16
C ILE A 15 5.55 -9.86 -27.41
N SER A 16 6.62 -10.49 -27.90
CA SER A 16 7.98 -10.23 -27.39
C SER A 16 8.64 -9.06 -28.13
N GLY A 17 9.46 -8.26 -27.45
CA GLY A 17 10.33 -7.24 -28.06
C GLY A 17 11.71 -7.79 -28.45
N HIS A 18 12.43 -7.01 -29.26
CA HIS A 18 13.65 -7.38 -30.00
C HIS A 18 14.77 -8.11 -29.22
N ALA A 19 14.90 -7.94 -27.90
CA ALA A 19 16.00 -8.54 -27.12
C ALA A 19 15.65 -9.91 -26.49
N LEU A 20 14.42 -10.41 -26.65
CA LEU A 20 14.03 -11.77 -26.23
C LEU A 20 14.37 -12.83 -27.30
N SER A 21 15.27 -12.54 -28.24
CA SER A 21 15.67 -13.46 -29.33
C SER A 21 16.52 -14.64 -28.87
N ALA A 22 16.71 -14.86 -27.57
CA ALA A 22 17.29 -16.11 -27.10
C ALA A 22 16.27 -17.22 -27.38
N ALA A 23 16.66 -18.22 -28.17
CA ALA A 23 15.88 -19.37 -28.64
C ALA A 23 15.23 -20.24 -27.52
N HIS A 24 15.24 -19.77 -26.29
CA HIS A 24 15.01 -20.51 -25.07
C HIS A 24 14.19 -19.68 -24.08
N THR A 25 12.99 -19.20 -24.44
CA THR A 25 12.05 -18.64 -23.45
C THR A 25 10.68 -19.30 -23.52
N TYR A 26 10.00 -19.41 -22.38
CA TYR A 26 8.61 -19.85 -22.35
C TYR A 26 7.79 -19.00 -21.37
N VAL A 27 6.52 -18.79 -21.72
CA VAL A 27 5.60 -17.98 -20.94
C VAL A 27 4.58 -18.90 -20.29
N ASN A 28 4.52 -18.86 -18.96
CA ASN A 28 3.48 -19.49 -18.18
C ASN A 28 2.38 -18.46 -17.90
N CYS A 29 1.16 -18.74 -18.36
CA CYS A 29 -0.02 -17.98 -18.01
C CYS A 29 -0.85 -18.76 -16.98
N ALA A 30 -1.27 -18.09 -15.91
CA ALA A 30 -2.18 -18.63 -14.91
C ALA A 30 -3.41 -17.73 -14.80
N LEU A 31 -4.59 -18.34 -14.89
CA LEU A 31 -5.85 -17.71 -14.52
C LEU A 31 -6.01 -17.84 -13.00
N ILE A 32 -6.15 -16.71 -12.31
CA ILE A 32 -6.19 -16.64 -10.85
C ILE A 32 -7.51 -16.02 -10.41
N ASP A 33 -8.16 -16.63 -9.42
CA ASP A 33 -9.26 -16.02 -8.69
C ASP A 33 -8.75 -14.78 -7.94
N ALA A 34 -9.27 -13.60 -8.26
CA ALA A 34 -8.75 -12.34 -7.76
C ALA A 34 -8.99 -12.15 -6.25
N ASP A 35 -10.02 -12.79 -5.68
CA ASP A 35 -10.42 -12.58 -4.29
C ASP A 35 -9.78 -13.64 -3.35
N VAL A 36 -9.49 -14.84 -3.87
CA VAL A 36 -8.94 -15.96 -3.08
C VAL A 36 -7.49 -16.32 -3.46
N GLY A 37 -6.98 -15.83 -4.59
CA GLY A 37 -5.64 -16.11 -5.09
C GLY A 37 -5.46 -17.54 -5.64
N ARG A 38 -6.56 -18.28 -5.83
CA ARG A 38 -6.55 -19.68 -6.28
C ARG A 38 -6.30 -19.76 -7.79
N VAL A 39 -5.32 -20.55 -8.22
CA VAL A 39 -5.04 -20.77 -9.65
C VAL A 39 -6.07 -21.75 -10.23
N TRP A 40 -6.84 -21.29 -11.20
CA TRP A 40 -7.89 -22.06 -11.87
C TRP A 40 -7.35 -22.88 -13.04
N LYS A 41 -6.48 -22.30 -13.86
CA LYS A 41 -5.93 -22.97 -15.04
C LYS A 41 -4.56 -22.42 -15.39
N ARG A 42 -3.66 -23.29 -15.84
CA ARG A 42 -2.31 -22.92 -16.30
C ARG A 42 -2.18 -23.25 -17.78
N TYR A 43 -1.52 -22.37 -18.50
CA TYR A 43 -1.17 -22.51 -19.90
C TYR A 43 0.30 -22.19 -20.07
N GLN A 44 1.01 -22.97 -20.87
CA GLN A 44 2.41 -22.74 -21.19
C GLN A 44 2.54 -22.55 -22.70
N ALA A 45 3.19 -21.46 -23.10
CA ALA A 45 3.50 -21.18 -24.50
C ALA A 45 5.02 -21.07 -24.66
N LYS A 46 5.60 -21.95 -25.48
CA LYS A 46 7.01 -21.86 -25.90
C LYS A 46 7.14 -20.97 -27.14
N THR A 47 8.26 -20.26 -27.24
CA THR A 47 8.67 -19.52 -28.45
C THR A 47 8.98 -20.50 -29.58
N PRO A 48 8.51 -20.26 -30.82
CA PRO A 48 8.94 -21.07 -31.96
C PRO A 48 10.43 -20.82 -32.24
N LEU A 49 11.18 -21.89 -32.52
CA LEU A 49 12.55 -21.82 -33.04
C LEU A 49 12.46 -21.41 -34.51
N GLY A 50 12.97 -20.23 -34.86
CA GLY A 50 12.98 -19.74 -36.23
C GLY A 50 14.20 -18.85 -36.47
N GLU A 51 15.00 -19.24 -37.45
CA GLU A 51 16.15 -18.50 -37.97
C GLU A 51 15.65 -17.34 -38.86
N GLY A 52 15.75 -16.09 -38.39
CA GLY A 52 15.41 -14.92 -39.20
C GLY A 52 15.49 -13.58 -38.44
N PRO A 53 15.84 -12.46 -39.11
CA PRO A 53 16.12 -11.18 -38.47
C PRO A 53 14.83 -10.36 -38.29
N SER A 54 13.93 -10.77 -37.41
CA SER A 54 12.87 -9.91 -36.86
C SER A 54 12.28 -10.52 -35.58
N PRO A 55 12.68 -10.12 -34.36
CA PRO A 55 12.49 -10.92 -33.15
C PRO A 55 11.24 -10.48 -32.40
N THR A 56 10.09 -10.49 -33.07
CA THR A 56 8.78 -10.32 -32.40
C THR A 56 7.92 -11.55 -32.71
N TRP A 57 7.70 -12.42 -31.72
CA TRP A 57 6.75 -13.53 -31.89
C TRP A 57 5.41 -13.16 -31.24
N LYS A 58 4.31 -13.48 -31.92
CA LYS A 58 2.94 -13.24 -31.47
C LYS A 58 2.25 -14.58 -31.17
N LYS A 59 1.64 -14.75 -30.00
CA LYS A 59 0.86 -15.95 -29.67
C LYS A 59 -0.49 -15.62 -29.06
N SER A 60 -1.53 -16.23 -29.62
CA SER A 60 -2.91 -16.11 -29.13
C SER A 60 -3.25 -17.22 -28.16
N LEU A 61 -3.71 -16.87 -26.96
CA LEU A 61 -4.23 -17.80 -25.97
C LEU A 61 -5.73 -17.57 -25.81
N VAL A 62 -6.53 -18.59 -26.09
CA VAL A 62 -7.99 -18.53 -25.93
C VAL A 62 -8.40 -19.29 -24.68
N PHE A 63 -9.03 -18.58 -23.75
CA PHE A 63 -9.55 -19.15 -22.51
C PHE A 63 -11.05 -19.35 -22.64
N GLY A 64 -11.54 -20.59 -22.54
CA GLY A 64 -12.96 -20.92 -22.64
C GLY A 64 -13.54 -21.47 -21.35
N GLY A 65 -14.84 -21.23 -21.12
CA GLY A 65 -15.59 -21.78 -19.99
C GLY A 65 -15.46 -20.98 -18.69
N MET A 66 -15.14 -19.69 -18.78
CA MET A 66 -15.07 -18.82 -17.60
C MET A 66 -16.47 -18.57 -17.01
N PRO A 67 -16.65 -18.72 -15.68
CA PRO A 67 -17.90 -18.35 -15.00
C PRO A 67 -18.11 -16.83 -15.05
N SER A 68 -19.31 -16.38 -15.41
CA SER A 68 -19.69 -14.96 -15.57
C SER A 68 -19.61 -14.14 -14.27
N GLU A 69 -19.55 -14.80 -13.12
CA GLU A 69 -19.63 -14.19 -11.78
C GLU A 69 -18.29 -14.15 -11.02
N LEU A 70 -17.23 -14.77 -11.54
CA LEU A 70 -15.94 -14.83 -10.85
C LEU A 70 -15.00 -13.73 -11.33
N ALA A 71 -14.51 -12.92 -10.39
CA ALA A 71 -13.45 -11.97 -10.63
C ALA A 71 -12.12 -12.70 -10.86
N PHE A 72 -11.51 -12.54 -12.03
CA PHE A 72 -10.23 -13.17 -12.35
C PHE A 72 -9.13 -12.15 -12.65
N ALA A 73 -7.92 -12.50 -12.24
CA ALA A 73 -6.68 -11.85 -12.63
C ALA A 73 -5.89 -12.81 -13.52
N LEU A 74 -5.20 -12.29 -14.53
CA LEU A 74 -4.30 -13.08 -15.37
C LEU A 74 -2.86 -12.81 -14.96
N ARG A 75 -2.13 -13.87 -14.61
CA ARG A 75 -0.70 -13.78 -14.30
C ARG A 75 0.10 -14.40 -15.42
N PHE A 76 1.07 -13.65 -15.93
CA PHE A 76 2.06 -14.13 -16.89
C PHE A 76 3.43 -14.12 -16.22
N ASP A 77 4.05 -15.29 -16.17
CA ASP A 77 5.39 -15.50 -15.67
C ASP A 77 6.27 -15.89 -16.88
N VAL A 78 7.30 -15.10 -17.18
CA VAL A 78 8.25 -15.38 -18.27
C VAL A 78 9.46 -16.08 -17.68
N PHE A 79 9.82 -17.22 -18.26
CA PHE A 79 10.97 -18.00 -17.85
C PHE A 79 11.98 -18.12 -18.98
N ASP A 80 13.24 -18.10 -18.58
CA ASP A 80 14.35 -18.57 -19.39
C ASP A 80 14.35 -20.11 -19.38
N ALA A 81 14.47 -20.74 -20.56
CA ALA A 81 14.30 -22.18 -20.72
C ALA A 81 15.55 -22.97 -20.32
N GLU A 82 16.73 -22.37 -20.38
CA GLU A 82 18.00 -23.00 -19.97
C GLU A 82 18.19 -22.92 -18.45
N SER A 83 18.10 -21.71 -17.89
CA SER A 83 18.31 -21.47 -16.46
C SER A 83 17.09 -21.74 -15.59
N LYS A 84 15.90 -21.93 -16.19
CA LYS A 84 14.59 -22.00 -15.52
C LYS A 84 14.31 -20.82 -14.59
N SER A 85 15.03 -19.72 -14.75
CA SER A 85 14.88 -18.52 -13.91
C SER A 85 13.71 -17.67 -14.40
N CYS A 86 12.95 -17.09 -13.47
CA CYS A 86 11.85 -16.19 -13.80
C CYS A 86 12.43 -14.84 -14.23
N LEU A 87 12.33 -14.54 -15.52
CA LEU A 87 12.81 -13.29 -16.10
C LEU A 87 11.92 -12.12 -15.65
N GLY A 88 10.60 -12.33 -15.58
CA GLY A 88 9.70 -11.30 -15.08
C GLY A 88 8.25 -11.73 -15.02
N ARG A 89 7.45 -10.92 -14.33
CA ARG A 89 6.02 -11.17 -14.11
C ARG A 89 5.17 -10.00 -14.55
N VAL A 90 4.05 -10.30 -15.20
CA VAL A 90 2.95 -9.37 -15.47
C VAL A 90 1.71 -9.89 -14.77
N LEU A 91 1.01 -9.00 -14.07
CA LEU A 91 -0.30 -9.28 -13.50
C LEU A 91 -1.29 -8.30 -14.12
N ILE A 92 -2.32 -8.84 -14.77
CA ILE A 92 -3.48 -8.08 -15.22
C ILE A 92 -4.49 -8.13 -14.09
N GLU A 93 -4.79 -6.98 -13.52
CA GLU A 93 -5.65 -6.84 -12.35
C GLU A 93 -7.14 -7.03 -12.71
N LYS A 94 -7.94 -7.25 -11.67
CA LYS A 94 -9.38 -7.53 -11.75
C LYS A 94 -10.14 -6.47 -12.55
N GLU A 95 -9.86 -5.20 -12.29
CA GLU A 95 -10.53 -4.06 -12.92
C GLU A 95 -10.29 -4.00 -14.42
N ASP A 96 -9.06 -4.29 -14.86
CA ASP A 96 -8.74 -4.28 -16.28
C ASP A 96 -9.32 -5.50 -17.01
N SER A 97 -9.38 -6.65 -16.33
CA SER A 97 -10.03 -7.85 -16.86
C SER A 97 -11.56 -7.68 -16.98
N LEU A 98 -12.18 -6.97 -16.02
CA LEU A 98 -13.60 -6.62 -16.05
C LEU A 98 -13.90 -5.62 -17.17
N LYS A 99 -13.11 -4.55 -17.32
CA LYS A 99 -13.26 -3.57 -18.41
C LYS A 99 -13.14 -4.23 -19.78
N ALA A 100 -12.22 -5.20 -19.93
CA ALA A 100 -12.09 -6.00 -21.15
C ALA A 100 -13.37 -6.80 -21.48
N MET A 101 -14.00 -7.39 -20.44
CA MET A 101 -15.21 -8.18 -20.58
C MET A 101 -16.45 -7.31 -20.79
N GLU A 102 -16.55 -6.17 -20.12
CA GLU A 102 -17.64 -5.20 -20.28
C GLU A 102 -17.63 -4.63 -21.69
N ALA A 103 -16.48 -4.23 -22.21
CA ALA A 103 -16.33 -3.80 -23.60
C ALA A 103 -16.73 -4.90 -24.63
N TRP A 104 -16.58 -6.18 -24.27
CA TRP A 104 -17.04 -7.31 -25.10
C TRP A 104 -18.54 -7.57 -25.00
N LYS A 105 -19.14 -7.34 -23.82
CA LYS A 105 -20.60 -7.44 -23.62
C LYS A 105 -21.33 -6.31 -24.32
N GLU A 106 -20.84 -5.08 -24.20
CA GLU A 106 -21.39 -3.88 -24.86
C GLU A 106 -21.37 -4.00 -26.39
N SER A 107 -20.45 -4.78 -26.95
CA SER A 107 -20.38 -5.01 -28.39
C SER A 107 -21.35 -6.11 -28.89
N ASN A 108 -22.22 -6.66 -28.03
CA ASN A 108 -23.17 -7.73 -28.35
C ASN A 108 -22.50 -8.93 -29.05
N GLY A 109 -21.27 -9.26 -28.67
CA GLY A 109 -20.49 -10.34 -29.30
C GLY A 109 -19.98 -10.03 -30.71
N LYS A 110 -20.16 -8.80 -31.22
CA LYS A 110 -19.55 -8.32 -32.47
C LYS A 110 -18.20 -7.63 -32.18
N PRO A 111 -17.27 -7.54 -33.14
CA PRO A 111 -15.94 -6.98 -32.90
C PRO A 111 -16.03 -5.48 -32.57
N ASN A 112 -15.55 -5.08 -31.40
CA ASN A 112 -15.32 -3.68 -31.05
C ASN A 112 -13.81 -3.45 -31.01
N GLU A 113 -13.31 -2.54 -31.83
CA GLU A 113 -11.88 -2.27 -32.03
C GLU A 113 -11.28 -1.33 -30.95
N SER A 114 -12.10 -0.82 -30.02
CA SER A 114 -11.73 0.35 -29.20
C SER A 114 -11.01 0.07 -27.87
N TRP A 115 -10.72 -1.19 -27.50
CA TRP A 115 -10.07 -1.48 -26.21
C TRP A 115 -8.87 -2.43 -26.33
N SER A 116 -7.67 -1.87 -26.24
CA SER A 116 -6.42 -2.61 -26.03
C SER A 116 -5.60 -1.92 -24.94
N LYS A 117 -5.06 -2.70 -24.00
CA LYS A 117 -4.24 -2.19 -22.90
C LYS A 117 -2.92 -2.94 -22.83
N TRP A 118 -1.83 -2.19 -22.68
CA TRP A 118 -0.45 -2.68 -22.75
C TRP A 118 0.16 -2.84 -21.37
N TYR A 119 0.84 -3.96 -21.14
CA TYR A 119 1.50 -4.26 -19.88
C TYR A 119 2.99 -4.52 -20.08
N ALA A 120 3.82 -3.94 -19.21
CA ALA A 120 5.27 -4.15 -19.17
C ALA A 120 5.66 -5.09 -18.03
N LEU A 121 6.77 -5.82 -18.19
CA LEU A 121 7.33 -6.71 -17.15
C LEU A 121 7.74 -5.92 -15.90
N LYS A 122 7.27 -6.35 -14.72
CA LYS A 122 7.70 -5.80 -13.43
C LYS A 122 9.00 -6.49 -12.98
N ASN A 123 10.14 -6.17 -13.62
CA ASN A 123 11.50 -6.51 -13.15
C ASN A 123 12.56 -5.58 -13.80
N PRO A 124 13.40 -4.86 -13.02
CA PRO A 124 14.48 -4.03 -13.56
C PRO A 124 15.54 -4.83 -14.35
N ALA A 125 15.82 -6.08 -13.96
CA ALA A 125 16.78 -6.94 -14.66
C ALA A 125 16.26 -7.43 -16.02
N ALA A 126 14.94 -7.48 -16.20
CA ALA A 126 14.30 -7.83 -17.47
C ALA A 126 14.23 -6.66 -18.45
N LYS A 127 14.17 -5.41 -17.95
CA LYS A 127 14.23 -4.20 -18.81
C LYS A 127 15.47 -4.17 -19.69
N ALA A 128 16.58 -4.77 -19.24
CA ALA A 128 17.82 -4.87 -20.00
C ALA A 128 17.85 -6.02 -21.04
N LYS A 129 16.94 -7.00 -20.95
CA LYS A 129 16.93 -8.23 -21.77
C LYS A 129 15.71 -8.38 -22.68
N GLY A 130 14.91 -7.33 -22.86
CA GLY A 130 13.77 -7.30 -23.78
C GLY A 130 12.41 -7.30 -23.10
N PHE A 131 11.44 -6.75 -23.81
CA PHE A 131 10.09 -6.48 -23.30
C PHE A 131 9.14 -7.64 -23.61
N LEU A 132 8.31 -8.06 -22.67
CA LEU A 132 7.09 -8.81 -22.99
C LEU A 132 5.92 -7.84 -22.95
N HIS A 133 5.24 -7.70 -24.09
CA HIS A 133 4.05 -6.90 -24.27
C HIS A 133 2.83 -7.82 -24.37
N ILE A 134 1.76 -7.50 -23.65
CA ILE A 134 0.53 -8.30 -23.66
C ILE A 134 -0.63 -7.39 -24.03
N ALA A 135 -1.44 -7.81 -25.00
CA ALA A 135 -2.68 -7.17 -25.41
C ALA A 135 -3.86 -8.14 -25.24
N LEU A 136 -4.99 -7.63 -24.76
CA LEU A 136 -6.27 -8.34 -24.76
C LEU A 136 -7.02 -7.94 -26.02
N VAL A 137 -7.44 -8.91 -26.83
CA VAL A 137 -8.02 -8.67 -28.16
C VAL A 137 -9.26 -9.55 -28.34
N PRO A 138 -10.31 -9.10 -29.08
CA PRO A 138 -11.46 -9.94 -29.39
C PRO A 138 -11.06 -11.23 -30.15
N PRO A 139 -11.81 -12.34 -30.02
CA PRO A 139 -11.46 -13.65 -30.61
C PRO A 139 -11.27 -13.62 -32.13
N SER A 140 -12.00 -12.73 -32.81
CA SER A 140 -12.16 -12.64 -34.27
C SER A 140 -10.99 -11.95 -35.00
N VAL A 141 -10.14 -11.18 -34.30
CA VAL A 141 -9.04 -10.43 -34.91
C VAL A 141 -7.89 -11.38 -35.26
N LYS A 142 -7.47 -11.43 -36.52
CA LYS A 142 -6.30 -12.22 -36.95
C LYS A 142 -5.02 -11.58 -36.40
N THR A 143 -4.08 -12.39 -35.95
CA THR A 143 -2.83 -11.94 -35.27
C THR A 143 -1.92 -11.06 -36.14
N ALA A 144 -2.10 -11.10 -37.46
CA ALA A 144 -1.32 -10.34 -38.43
C ALA A 144 -1.80 -8.87 -38.54
N ASP A 145 -3.10 -8.61 -38.39
CA ASP A 145 -3.70 -7.30 -38.71
C ASP A 145 -3.62 -6.28 -37.56
N ALA A 146 -3.21 -6.71 -36.36
CA ALA A 146 -3.02 -5.83 -35.23
C ALA A 146 -1.64 -5.13 -35.33
N ASN A 147 -1.64 -3.85 -35.72
CA ASN A 147 -0.47 -2.99 -35.91
C ASN A 147 0.17 -2.59 -34.55
N LEU A 148 0.81 -3.57 -33.90
CA LEU A 148 1.30 -3.53 -32.52
C LEU A 148 2.84 -3.56 -32.49
N ASN A 149 3.53 -2.41 -32.58
CA ASN A 149 5.01 -2.30 -32.50
C ASN A 149 5.49 -1.77 -31.12
N PRO A 150 6.66 -2.22 -30.60
CA PRO A 150 7.16 -1.85 -29.27
C PRO A 150 7.90 -0.47 -29.23
N PRO A 151 7.81 0.31 -28.12
CA PRO A 151 8.56 1.57 -27.93
C PRO A 151 10.00 1.40 -27.38
N VAL A 152 10.90 2.37 -27.64
CA VAL A 152 12.38 2.33 -27.39
C VAL A 152 12.79 2.83 -25.97
N PRO A 153 13.81 2.26 -25.28
CA PRO A 153 14.21 2.64 -23.90
C PRO A 153 15.42 3.62 -23.74
N PRO A 154 15.52 4.37 -22.61
CA PRO A 154 16.63 5.31 -22.31
C PRO A 154 17.72 4.77 -21.31
N PRO A 155 18.90 5.44 -21.21
CA PRO A 155 20.10 4.96 -20.49
C PRO A 155 20.24 5.41 -19.01
N GLN A 156 21.02 4.67 -18.21
CA GLN A 156 21.16 4.80 -16.73
C GLN A 156 22.46 5.51 -16.27
N ALA A 157 22.41 6.34 -15.22
CA ALA A 157 23.59 6.87 -14.52
C ALA A 157 23.37 7.11 -12.99
N LYS A 158 24.46 6.93 -12.22
CA LYS A 158 24.57 6.82 -10.75
C LYS A 158 24.36 8.13 -9.95
N ILE A 159 24.04 8.00 -8.66
CA ILE A 159 23.74 9.06 -7.69
C ILE A 159 24.93 9.32 -6.74
N PRO A 160 25.34 10.57 -6.47
CA PRO A 160 26.11 10.94 -5.28
C PRO A 160 25.25 11.63 -4.20
N GLN A 161 25.80 11.59 -3.00
CA GLN A 161 25.21 11.77 -1.67
C GLN A 161 25.26 13.22 -1.18
N SER A 162 24.25 13.60 -0.36
CA SER A 162 24.18 14.74 0.58
C SER A 162 24.03 16.16 0.00
N LEU A 163 23.11 16.95 0.59
CA LEU A 163 23.28 18.34 1.06
C LEU A 163 21.93 18.90 1.60
N GLU A 164 21.88 19.25 2.88
CA GLU A 164 20.83 20.07 3.51
C GLU A 164 20.98 21.57 3.15
N PRO A 165 19.90 22.37 3.23
CA PRO A 165 20.08 23.78 3.57
C PRO A 165 19.06 24.40 4.54
N ALA A 166 19.49 25.54 5.08
CA ALA A 166 18.99 26.29 6.23
C ALA A 166 17.89 27.33 5.90
N VAL A 167 16.95 27.54 6.84
CA VAL A 167 16.14 28.79 6.96
C VAL A 167 15.83 29.12 8.43
N LYS A 168 15.73 30.41 8.74
CA LYS A 168 15.59 31.05 10.05
C LYS A 168 14.11 31.28 10.41
N ASP A 169 13.63 30.69 11.52
CA ASP A 169 12.51 31.24 12.31
C ASP A 169 12.46 30.63 13.73
N SER A 170 12.43 31.49 14.76
CA SER A 170 12.94 31.17 16.11
C SER A 170 11.95 30.48 17.06
N LYS A 171 10.62 30.68 16.91
CA LYS A 171 9.64 30.19 17.90
C LYS A 171 9.27 28.71 17.75
N TRP A 172 9.34 28.17 16.55
CA TRP A 172 8.89 26.80 16.24
C TRP A 172 10.03 25.82 15.92
N ARG A 173 11.27 26.31 15.89
CA ARG A 173 12.51 25.55 15.67
C ARG A 173 12.68 24.34 16.59
N LYS A 174 12.25 24.43 17.85
CA LYS A 174 12.45 23.33 18.83
C LYS A 174 11.45 22.19 18.71
N VAL A 175 10.37 22.33 17.92
CA VAL A 175 9.26 21.35 17.88
C VAL A 175 9.19 20.58 16.56
N MET A 176 9.89 21.02 15.50
CA MET A 176 9.63 20.57 14.12
C MET A 176 10.86 20.02 13.36
N ASN A 177 11.87 19.45 14.02
CA ASN A 177 12.88 18.64 13.29
C ASN A 177 12.23 17.34 12.77
N PRO A 178 12.05 17.14 11.44
CA PRO A 178 11.11 16.13 10.95
C PRO A 178 11.67 14.71 10.79
N VAL A 179 12.94 14.44 11.14
CA VAL A 179 13.54 13.12 10.88
C VAL A 179 13.80 12.32 12.16
N ASP A 180 14.14 12.97 13.28
CA ASP A 180 14.39 12.24 14.54
C ASP A 180 13.18 12.13 15.47
N SER A 181 12.20 13.03 15.34
CA SER A 181 11.02 13.08 16.23
C SER A 181 9.93 12.04 15.91
N LEU A 182 9.99 11.40 14.73
CA LEU A 182 9.14 10.25 14.39
C LEU A 182 9.63 8.93 15.02
N SER A 183 10.78 8.94 15.71
CA SER A 183 11.33 7.76 16.41
C SER A 183 10.91 7.65 17.89
N ALA A 184 10.28 8.68 18.47
CA ALA A 184 10.01 8.72 19.89
C ALA A 184 8.63 8.15 20.27
N SER A 185 8.63 6.85 20.57
CA SER A 185 7.82 6.18 21.61
C SER A 185 6.29 6.09 21.44
N GLN A 186 5.81 4.85 21.60
CA GLN A 186 4.40 4.56 21.92
C GLN A 186 3.89 5.46 23.05
N PRO A 187 2.58 5.78 23.11
CA PRO A 187 2.02 6.49 24.24
C PRO A 187 2.13 5.59 25.48
N LYS A 188 3.21 5.76 26.26
CA LYS A 188 3.20 5.45 27.68
C LYS A 188 2.23 6.47 28.29
N THR A 189 1.03 6.03 28.61
CA THR A 189 0.09 6.77 29.46
C THR A 189 0.78 7.06 30.77
N LYS A 190 1.39 8.25 30.90
CA LYS A 190 1.76 8.79 32.21
C LYS A 190 0.47 8.90 33.03
N PRO A 191 0.48 8.59 34.34
CA PRO A 191 -0.67 8.80 35.20
C PRO A 191 -1.10 10.26 35.07
N GLN A 192 -2.35 10.48 34.62
CA GLN A 192 -2.91 11.82 34.61
C GLN A 192 -3.03 12.29 36.06
N LYS A 193 -2.34 13.38 36.42
CA LYS A 193 -2.62 14.10 37.67
C LYS A 193 -4.12 14.46 37.67
N PRO A 194 -4.82 14.35 38.81
CA PRO A 194 -6.23 14.71 38.89
C PRO A 194 -6.40 16.13 38.35
N GLU A 195 -7.25 16.28 37.32
CA GLU A 195 -7.53 17.60 36.74
C GLU A 195 -8.19 18.45 37.82
N LYS A 196 -7.61 19.63 38.10
CA LYS A 196 -8.22 20.60 39.00
C LYS A 196 -9.66 20.88 38.51
N PRO A 197 -10.64 21.07 39.41
CA PRO A 197 -12.00 21.40 39.02
C PRO A 197 -12.05 22.71 38.20
N TRP A 198 -13.05 22.82 37.33
CA TRP A 198 -13.29 24.01 36.50
C TRP A 198 -14.05 25.06 37.32
N THR A 199 -13.33 26.01 37.90
CA THR A 199 -13.92 27.18 38.58
C THR A 199 -14.42 28.22 37.56
N GLU A 200 -15.34 29.09 37.98
CA GLU A 200 -15.89 30.21 37.18
C GLU A 200 -14.77 31.09 36.58
N GLU A 201 -13.79 31.46 37.41
CA GLU A 201 -12.63 32.26 37.00
C GLU A 201 -11.75 31.55 35.96
N ARG A 202 -11.55 30.24 36.13
CA ARG A 202 -10.80 29.42 35.18
C ARG A 202 -11.53 29.30 33.86
N ARG A 203 -12.86 29.17 33.86
CA ARG A 203 -13.69 29.16 32.64
C ARG A 203 -13.60 30.51 31.93
N ALA A 204 -13.70 31.63 32.65
CA ALA A 204 -13.54 32.97 32.09
C ALA A 204 -12.16 33.17 31.43
N LYS A 205 -11.08 32.71 32.10
CA LYS A 205 -9.71 32.77 31.57
C LYS A 205 -9.50 31.84 30.38
N ALA A 206 -10.11 30.65 30.39
CA ALA A 206 -10.08 29.71 29.27
C ALA A 206 -10.84 30.25 28.06
N LYS A 207 -12.01 30.88 28.25
CA LYS A 207 -12.78 31.51 27.18
C LYS A 207 -11.97 32.57 26.43
N LYS A 208 -11.20 33.41 27.15
CA LYS A 208 -10.28 34.39 26.55
C LYS A 208 -9.16 33.74 25.72
N LYS A 209 -8.67 32.55 26.10
CA LYS A 209 -7.62 31.82 25.38
C LYS A 209 -8.14 30.91 24.26
N ARG A 210 -9.41 30.50 24.32
CA ARG A 210 -10.04 29.65 23.31
C ARG A 210 -10.20 30.36 21.98
N VAL A 211 -10.56 31.66 22.00
CA VAL A 211 -10.73 32.48 20.78
C VAL A 211 -9.46 32.52 19.92
N PRO A 212 -8.28 32.94 20.44
CA PRO A 212 -7.06 32.95 19.64
C PRO A 212 -6.60 31.53 19.24
N ALA A 213 -6.80 30.53 20.10
CA ALA A 213 -6.47 29.14 19.75
C ALA A 213 -7.31 28.63 18.57
N ARG A 214 -8.61 28.95 18.52
CA ARG A 214 -9.48 28.66 17.38
C ARG A 214 -9.05 29.41 16.14
N GLN A 215 -8.76 30.72 16.28
CA GLN A 215 -8.36 31.56 15.17
C GLN A 215 -7.04 31.07 14.55
N GLU A 216 -6.08 30.62 15.37
CA GLU A 216 -4.83 30.03 14.88
C GLU A 216 -5.07 28.81 13.98
N ILE A 217 -6.08 27.98 14.27
CA ILE A 217 -6.42 26.84 13.39
C ILE A 217 -6.82 27.35 12.01
N ILE A 218 -7.73 28.33 11.97
CA ILE A 218 -8.29 28.90 10.73
C ILE A 218 -7.21 29.64 9.94
N ASP A 219 -6.44 30.51 10.59
CA ASP A 219 -5.37 31.29 9.96
C ASP A 219 -4.28 30.37 9.40
N SER A 220 -3.94 29.33 10.15
CA SER A 220 -2.96 28.33 9.68
C SER A 220 -3.48 27.51 8.50
N GLU A 221 -4.80 27.31 8.39
CA GLU A 221 -5.45 26.62 7.26
C GLU A 221 -5.44 27.51 6.03
N GLU A 222 -5.78 28.78 6.19
CA GLU A 222 -5.73 29.76 5.11
C GLU A 222 -4.30 29.90 4.55
N THR A 223 -3.31 30.01 5.44
CA THR A 223 -1.89 30.09 5.07
C THR A 223 -1.45 28.83 4.32
N TYR A 224 -1.90 27.67 4.77
CA TYR A 224 -1.59 26.40 4.11
C TYR A 224 -2.22 26.31 2.72
N LEU A 225 -3.48 26.74 2.56
CA LEU A 225 -4.16 26.78 1.27
C LEU A 225 -3.48 27.75 0.29
N LYS A 226 -3.08 28.94 0.77
CA LYS A 226 -2.31 29.93 0.00
C LYS A 226 -0.98 29.35 -0.48
N ASN A 227 -0.28 28.62 0.39
CA ASN A 227 0.98 27.97 0.04
C ASN A 227 0.80 26.84 -0.98
N LEU A 228 -0.26 26.02 -0.85
CA LEU A 228 -0.58 24.98 -1.83
C LEU A 228 -0.93 25.60 -3.20
N LYS A 229 -1.70 26.69 -3.20
CA LYS A 229 -2.00 27.44 -4.42
C LYS A 229 -0.73 28.01 -5.06
N ALA A 230 0.13 28.64 -4.27
CA ALA A 230 1.41 29.17 -4.75
C ALA A 230 2.31 28.07 -5.32
N LEU A 231 2.40 26.91 -4.65
CA LEU A 231 3.10 25.73 -5.17
C LEU A 231 2.54 25.33 -6.54
N GLN A 232 1.21 25.31 -6.68
CA GLN A 232 0.57 24.90 -7.92
C GLN A 232 0.85 25.89 -9.06
N GLU A 233 0.57 27.18 -8.85
CA GLU A 233 0.66 28.22 -9.88
C GLU A 233 2.10 28.59 -10.25
N GLN A 234 3.02 28.55 -9.27
CA GLN A 234 4.40 29.04 -9.48
C GLN A 234 5.37 27.92 -9.87
N TYR A 235 5.09 26.68 -9.46
CA TYR A 235 5.97 25.55 -9.73
C TYR A 235 5.28 24.44 -10.51
N VAL A 236 4.17 23.88 -10.03
CA VAL A 236 3.58 22.67 -10.63
C VAL A 236 3.14 22.93 -12.06
N ASP A 237 2.26 23.89 -12.30
CA ASP A 237 1.69 24.10 -13.64
C ASP A 237 2.76 24.52 -14.67
N PRO A 238 3.66 25.49 -14.38
CA PRO A 238 4.75 25.83 -15.29
C PRO A 238 5.76 24.69 -15.54
N MET A 239 5.93 23.77 -14.58
CA MET A 239 6.86 22.65 -14.73
C MET A 239 6.41 21.65 -15.79
N ALA A 240 5.12 21.62 -16.17
CA ALA A 240 4.60 20.74 -17.20
C ALA A 240 5.26 20.94 -18.58
N GLU A 241 5.81 22.13 -18.86
CA GLU A 241 6.53 22.44 -20.11
C GLU A 241 8.03 22.06 -20.05
N VAL A 242 8.53 21.74 -18.86
CA VAL A 242 9.96 21.52 -18.61
C VAL A 242 10.28 20.03 -18.40
N VAL A 243 9.33 19.26 -17.86
CA VAL A 243 9.49 17.83 -17.56
C VAL A 243 8.49 17.00 -18.37
N SER A 244 8.71 15.69 -18.49
CA SER A 244 7.77 14.84 -19.21
C SER A 244 6.41 14.77 -18.50
N ALA A 245 5.32 14.60 -19.26
CA ALA A 245 3.97 14.49 -18.69
C ALA A 245 3.85 13.34 -17.68
N ALA A 246 4.61 12.25 -17.87
CA ALA A 246 4.63 11.12 -16.94
C ALA A 246 5.32 11.47 -15.61
N GLU A 247 6.47 12.16 -15.66
CA GLU A 247 7.18 12.63 -14.45
C GLU A 247 6.37 13.69 -13.71
N HIS A 248 5.80 14.65 -14.45
CA HIS A 248 4.92 15.67 -13.89
C HIS A 248 3.74 15.06 -13.14
N LYS A 249 3.02 14.15 -13.80
CA LYS A 249 1.90 13.44 -13.19
C LYS A 249 2.35 12.65 -11.97
N LYS A 250 3.45 11.91 -12.05
CA LYS A 250 3.98 11.13 -10.93
C LYS A 250 4.32 12.00 -9.72
N MET A 251 4.88 13.19 -9.94
CA MET A 251 5.31 14.07 -8.85
C MET A 251 4.16 14.84 -8.19
N PHE A 252 3.12 15.21 -8.94
CA PHE A 252 2.15 16.22 -8.48
C PHE A 252 0.69 15.75 -8.43
N THR A 253 0.37 14.50 -8.81
CA THR A 253 -1.01 13.98 -8.72
C THR A 253 -1.57 14.08 -7.29
N ASP A 254 -0.78 13.67 -6.31
CA ASP A 254 -1.20 13.64 -4.90
C ASP A 254 -1.41 15.05 -4.33
N ILE A 255 -0.57 16.01 -4.71
CA ILE A 255 -0.68 17.42 -4.28
C ILE A 255 -1.95 18.06 -4.80
N LYS A 256 -2.32 17.79 -6.06
CA LYS A 256 -3.57 18.29 -6.64
C LYS A 256 -4.78 17.78 -5.85
N GLY A 257 -4.78 16.50 -5.49
CA GLY A 257 -5.83 15.91 -4.65
C GLY A 257 -5.92 16.54 -3.26
N ILE A 258 -4.77 16.77 -2.61
CA ILE A 258 -4.70 17.47 -1.32
C ILE A 258 -5.25 18.89 -1.45
N TYR A 259 -4.80 19.66 -2.44
CA TYR A 259 -5.26 21.04 -2.63
C TYR A 259 -6.78 21.11 -2.85
N SER A 260 -7.34 20.27 -3.73
CA SER A 260 -8.79 20.21 -3.96
C SER A 260 -9.58 19.88 -2.70
N PHE A 261 -9.09 18.97 -1.86
CA PHE A 261 -9.72 18.70 -0.57
C PHE A 261 -9.69 19.94 0.34
N HIS A 262 -8.55 20.63 0.46
CA HIS A 262 -8.44 21.80 1.33
C HIS A 262 -9.28 23.00 0.82
N GLN A 263 -9.47 23.13 -0.49
CA GLN A 263 -10.39 24.12 -1.06
C GLN A 263 -11.85 23.87 -0.63
N LEU A 264 -12.25 22.59 -0.49
CA LEU A 264 -13.56 22.24 0.05
C LEU A 264 -13.61 22.40 1.57
N PHE A 265 -12.56 21.98 2.27
CA PHE A 265 -12.52 21.92 3.73
C PHE A 265 -12.48 23.30 4.40
N PHE A 266 -11.70 24.25 3.86
CA PHE A 266 -11.48 25.56 4.46
C PHE A 266 -12.77 26.40 4.61
N PRO A 267 -13.66 26.54 3.60
CA PRO A 267 -14.90 27.28 3.74
C PRO A 267 -15.82 26.75 4.86
N PHE A 268 -15.87 25.43 5.07
CA PHE A 268 -16.64 24.86 6.18
C PHE A 268 -16.00 25.19 7.53
N MET A 269 -14.67 25.18 7.62
CA MET A 269 -13.94 25.56 8.83
C MET A 269 -14.12 27.04 9.18
N GLN A 270 -14.21 27.93 8.19
CA GLN A 270 -14.46 29.36 8.42
C GLN A 270 -15.88 29.63 8.93
N LYS A 271 -16.88 28.94 8.38
CA LYS A 271 -18.30 29.18 8.69
C LYS A 271 -18.77 28.51 9.98
N THR A 272 -18.08 27.47 10.44
CA THR A 272 -18.50 26.73 11.65
C THR A 272 -18.11 27.45 12.95
N GLU A 273 -19.02 27.44 13.92
CA GLU A 273 -18.70 27.81 15.31
C GLU A 273 -17.97 26.68 16.06
N ASP A 274 -18.13 25.44 15.59
CA ASP A 274 -17.56 24.21 16.13
C ASP A 274 -16.57 23.62 15.11
N VAL A 275 -15.29 23.88 15.34
CA VAL A 275 -14.20 23.37 14.52
C VAL A 275 -14.05 21.86 14.74
N GLY A 276 -14.33 21.37 15.95
CA GLY A 276 -14.38 19.95 16.26
C GLY A 276 -15.28 19.15 15.32
N ASP A 277 -16.52 19.60 15.09
CA ASP A 277 -17.49 18.96 14.20
C ASP A 277 -16.98 18.89 12.75
N CYS A 278 -16.33 19.96 12.28
CA CYS A 278 -15.70 19.99 10.96
C CYS A 278 -14.64 18.87 10.84
N PHE A 279 -13.74 18.73 11.81
CA PHE A 279 -12.78 17.62 11.80
C PHE A 279 -13.47 16.26 11.93
N VAL A 280 -14.51 16.09 12.74
CA VAL A 280 -15.22 14.82 12.86
C VAL A 280 -15.79 14.36 11.51
N LYS A 281 -16.35 15.29 10.73
CA LYS A 281 -16.94 15.03 9.40
C LYS A 281 -15.88 14.73 8.33
N TYR A 282 -14.79 15.50 8.31
CA TYR A 282 -13.82 15.45 7.20
C TYR A 282 -12.53 14.68 7.50
N ALA A 283 -12.24 14.30 8.75
CA ALA A 283 -10.98 13.67 9.12
C ALA A 283 -10.67 12.41 8.30
N ASP A 284 -11.66 11.58 7.96
CA ASP A 284 -11.44 10.37 7.17
C ASP A 284 -10.86 10.66 5.78
N TYR A 285 -11.15 11.83 5.19
CA TYR A 285 -10.58 12.26 3.91
C TYR A 285 -9.11 12.65 4.02
N LEU A 286 -8.61 13.00 5.21
CA LEU A 286 -7.17 13.27 5.42
C LEU A 286 -6.31 12.01 5.20
N LYS A 287 -6.91 10.82 5.03
CA LYS A 287 -6.19 9.61 4.60
C LYS A 287 -5.56 9.77 3.21
N ILE A 288 -5.98 10.72 2.37
CA ILE A 288 -5.33 11.05 1.09
C ILE A 288 -3.86 11.43 1.25
N TYR A 289 -3.45 11.93 2.41
CA TYR A 289 -2.05 12.25 2.73
C TYR A 289 -1.14 11.03 2.75
N THR A 290 -1.72 9.83 2.92
CA THR A 290 -0.98 8.58 2.95
C THR A 290 -0.18 8.40 1.67
N GLU A 291 -0.82 8.58 0.51
CA GLU A 291 -0.18 8.39 -0.80
C GLU A 291 0.95 9.41 -1.02
N TYR A 292 0.66 10.69 -0.72
CA TYR A 292 1.65 11.74 -0.80
C TYR A 292 2.90 11.47 0.05
N ILE A 293 2.72 11.03 1.30
CA ILE A 293 3.82 10.78 2.23
C ILE A 293 4.65 9.57 1.80
N ASN A 294 4.02 8.57 1.17
CA ASN A 294 4.73 7.42 0.61
C ASN A 294 5.60 7.82 -0.59
N HIS A 295 5.07 8.69 -1.46
CA HIS A 295 5.78 9.16 -2.66
C HIS A 295 6.73 10.32 -2.40
N TYR A 296 6.64 11.01 -1.26
CA TYR A 296 7.43 12.21 -0.96
C TYR A 296 8.93 11.99 -1.16
N ALA A 297 9.47 10.85 -0.69
CA ALA A 297 10.89 10.54 -0.85
C ALA A 297 11.28 10.42 -2.34
N ASP A 298 10.47 9.72 -3.14
CA ASP A 298 10.67 9.58 -4.57
C ASP A 298 10.61 10.93 -5.29
N VAL A 299 9.66 11.80 -4.92
CA VAL A 299 9.52 13.14 -5.50
C VAL A 299 10.75 13.99 -5.21
N ILE A 300 11.24 13.99 -3.97
CA ILE A 300 12.47 14.72 -3.61
C ILE A 300 13.68 14.17 -4.37
N GLN A 301 13.78 12.85 -4.53
CA GLN A 301 14.84 12.24 -5.34
C GLN A 301 14.74 12.65 -6.81
N THR A 302 13.57 12.56 -7.42
CA THR A 302 13.35 12.98 -8.82
C THR A 302 13.68 14.46 -9.00
N LEU A 303 13.28 15.34 -8.08
CA LEU A 303 13.67 16.76 -8.12
C LEU A 303 15.18 16.96 -8.01
N SER A 304 15.87 16.17 -7.19
CA SER A 304 17.33 16.20 -7.09
C SER A 304 18.00 15.75 -8.39
N GLU A 305 17.44 14.77 -9.08
CA GLU A 305 17.93 14.32 -10.39
C GLU A 305 17.69 15.37 -11.47
N LEU A 306 16.50 15.97 -11.50
CA LEU A 306 16.15 17.03 -12.45
C LEU A 306 17.00 18.30 -12.26
N ARG A 307 17.45 18.62 -11.04
CA ARG A 307 18.39 19.73 -10.77
C ARG A 307 19.74 19.58 -11.48
N LYS A 308 20.10 18.38 -11.96
CA LYS A 308 21.29 18.20 -12.81
C LYS A 308 21.11 18.80 -14.21
N ASN A 309 19.87 18.98 -14.66
CA ASN A 309 19.55 19.60 -15.94
C ASN A 309 19.55 21.13 -15.84
N LYS A 310 20.39 21.80 -16.65
CA LYS A 310 20.49 23.26 -16.70
C LYS A 310 19.15 23.94 -17.03
N LYS A 311 18.33 23.38 -17.92
CA LYS A 311 17.00 23.91 -18.27
C LYS A 311 16.09 23.94 -17.04
N PHE A 312 16.09 22.86 -16.26
CA PHE A 312 15.28 22.74 -15.06
C PHE A 312 15.77 23.66 -13.93
N THR A 313 17.08 23.76 -13.74
CA THR A 313 17.65 24.67 -12.72
C THR A 313 17.38 26.13 -13.05
N ASN A 314 17.44 26.53 -14.32
CA ASN A 314 17.04 27.88 -14.74
C ASN A 314 15.55 28.12 -14.51
N PHE A 315 14.70 27.14 -14.83
CA PHE A 315 13.28 27.19 -14.49
C PHE A 315 13.03 27.42 -12.99
N LEU A 316 13.67 26.63 -12.12
CA LEU A 316 13.53 26.77 -10.67
C LEU A 316 13.97 28.16 -10.17
N LYS A 317 15.06 28.72 -10.73
CA LYS A 317 15.51 30.07 -10.41
C LYS A 317 14.50 31.13 -10.82
N THR A 318 13.90 31.00 -12.00
CA THR A 318 12.85 31.91 -12.49
C THR A 318 11.59 31.81 -11.64
N ALA A 319 11.11 30.60 -11.37
CA ALA A 319 9.95 30.35 -10.51
C ALA A 319 10.18 30.88 -9.08
N ARG A 320 11.41 30.80 -8.55
CA ARG A 320 11.76 31.34 -7.23
C ARG A 320 11.61 32.85 -7.12
N LYS A 321 11.70 33.61 -8.22
CA LYS A 321 11.55 35.08 -8.21
C LYS A 321 10.14 35.53 -7.84
N SER A 322 9.12 34.76 -8.23
CA SER A 322 7.72 35.03 -7.91
C SER A 322 7.23 34.27 -6.67
N ALA A 323 8.02 33.34 -6.14
CA ALA A 323 7.64 32.48 -5.03
C ALA A 323 8.19 32.90 -3.67
N SER A 324 7.37 32.79 -2.63
CA SER A 324 7.76 33.09 -1.24
C SER A 324 8.66 32.02 -0.61
N SER A 325 8.53 30.75 -1.00
CA SER A 325 9.39 29.64 -0.57
C SER A 325 10.02 28.89 -1.76
N GLU A 326 11.06 28.11 -1.49
CA GLU A 326 11.57 27.15 -2.47
C GLU A 326 10.57 26.00 -2.65
N ILE A 327 10.61 25.34 -3.81
CA ILE A 327 9.72 24.21 -4.11
C ILE A 327 9.74 23.13 -3.02
N THR A 328 10.92 22.79 -2.50
CA THR A 328 11.08 21.79 -1.41
C THR A 328 10.45 22.26 -0.10
N GLY A 329 10.48 23.57 0.17
CA GLY A 329 9.85 24.18 1.34
C GLY A 329 8.32 24.12 1.28
N TYR A 330 7.73 24.15 0.09
CA TYR A 330 6.29 23.90 -0.09
C TYR A 330 5.94 22.41 -0.02
N LEU A 331 6.75 21.55 -0.64
CA LEU A 331 6.51 20.09 -0.70
C LEU A 331 6.58 19.41 0.67
N ILE A 332 7.33 19.95 1.65
CA ILE A 332 7.35 19.38 2.99
C ILE A 332 6.08 19.72 3.81
N GLN A 333 5.34 20.77 3.46
CA GLN A 333 4.21 21.24 4.26
C GLN A 333 3.09 20.21 4.45
N PRO A 334 2.66 19.44 3.42
CA PRO A 334 1.66 18.41 3.62
C PRO A 334 2.11 17.30 4.59
N VAL A 335 3.40 16.95 4.60
CA VAL A 335 3.97 15.99 5.57
C VAL A 335 3.83 16.53 7.01
N GLN A 336 3.98 17.85 7.19
CA GLN A 336 3.89 18.53 8.48
C GLN A 336 2.44 18.84 8.92
N ARG A 337 1.47 18.84 8.00
CA ARG A 337 0.10 19.29 8.27
C ARG A 337 -0.64 18.37 9.24
N ILE A 338 -0.56 17.06 9.04
CA ILE A 338 -1.26 16.07 9.89
C ILE A 338 -0.81 16.13 11.36
N PRO A 339 0.50 16.11 11.68
CA PRO A 339 0.95 16.33 13.05
C PRO A 339 0.52 17.69 13.63
N ARG A 340 0.51 18.74 12.80
CA ARG A 340 0.11 20.08 13.24
C ARG A 340 -1.36 20.14 13.68
N TYR A 341 -2.28 19.45 12.99
CA TYR A 341 -3.67 19.36 13.43
C TYR A 341 -3.82 18.75 14.83
N VAL A 342 -3.05 17.71 15.14
CA VAL A 342 -3.07 17.09 16.49
C VAL A 342 -2.67 18.09 17.57
N LEU A 343 -1.65 18.92 17.30
CA LEU A 343 -1.20 19.95 18.24
C LEU A 343 -2.25 21.07 18.42
N LEU A 344 -2.78 21.58 17.31
CA LEU A 344 -3.79 22.64 17.29
C LEU A 344 -5.09 22.21 18.01
N LEU A 345 -5.60 21.02 17.71
CA LEU A 345 -6.80 20.48 18.37
C LEU A 345 -6.57 20.23 19.86
N LYS A 346 -5.37 19.76 20.24
CA LYS A 346 -5.00 19.57 21.65
C LYS A 346 -4.94 20.90 22.41
N GLU A 347 -4.41 21.95 21.78
CA GLU A 347 -4.39 23.29 22.36
C GLU A 347 -5.81 23.87 22.51
N LEU A 348 -6.65 23.75 21.49
CA LEU A 348 -8.04 24.19 21.58
C LEU A 348 -8.83 23.43 22.67
N LYS A 349 -8.64 22.11 22.75
CA LYS A 349 -9.24 21.27 23.81
C LYS A 349 -8.81 21.71 25.21
N LYS A 350 -7.54 22.11 25.41
CA LYS A 350 -7.02 22.58 26.71
C LYS A 350 -7.81 23.78 27.27
N TYR A 351 -8.38 24.61 26.39
CA TYR A 351 -9.19 25.77 26.76
C TYR A 351 -10.70 25.55 26.61
N THR A 352 -11.14 24.30 26.45
CA THR A 352 -12.56 23.92 26.29
C THR A 352 -12.99 23.00 27.43
N TRP A 353 -13.86 23.50 28.31
CA TRP A 353 -14.36 22.75 29.48
C TRP A 353 -15.42 21.70 29.09
N PRO A 354 -15.69 20.69 29.93
CA PRO A 354 -16.61 19.58 29.59
C PRO A 354 -18.02 20.00 29.21
N GLU A 355 -18.58 21.01 29.86
CA GLU A 355 -19.94 21.50 29.60
C GLU A 355 -20.05 22.36 28.31
N HIS A 356 -18.94 22.63 27.61
CA HIS A 356 -18.96 23.40 26.38
C HIS A 356 -19.47 22.57 25.20
N LYS A 357 -20.35 23.13 24.35
CA LYS A 357 -21.00 22.43 23.21
C LYS A 357 -20.04 21.65 22.28
N GLU A 358 -18.86 22.21 22.06
CA GLU A 358 -17.84 21.63 21.16
C GLU A 358 -16.90 20.62 21.87
N HIS A 359 -16.96 20.47 23.20
CA HIS A 359 -15.99 19.64 23.95
C HIS A 359 -15.95 18.19 23.42
N ASP A 360 -17.10 17.55 23.29
CA ASP A 360 -17.21 16.18 22.80
C ASP A 360 -16.72 16.03 21.36
N ASN A 361 -17.04 17.01 20.51
CA ASN A 361 -16.59 17.03 19.13
C ASN A 361 -15.06 17.21 19.04
N LEU A 362 -14.45 18.02 19.90
CA LEU A 362 -12.98 18.16 19.98
C LEU A 362 -12.31 16.88 20.50
N VAL A 363 -12.90 16.18 21.45
CA VAL A 363 -12.39 14.88 21.92
C VAL A 363 -12.37 13.89 20.76
N LYS A 364 -13.49 13.79 20.02
CA LYS A 364 -13.61 12.92 18.85
C LYS A 364 -12.66 13.32 17.71
N ALA A 365 -12.58 14.63 17.41
CA ALA A 365 -11.70 15.17 16.39
C ALA A 365 -10.22 14.89 16.70
N LEU A 366 -9.80 15.10 17.95
CA LEU A 366 -8.43 14.82 18.38
C LEU A 366 -8.11 13.33 18.26
N ALA A 367 -9.03 12.45 18.67
CA ALA A 367 -8.86 11.02 18.55
C ALA A 367 -8.72 10.59 17.07
N LYS A 368 -9.59 11.10 16.18
CA LYS A 368 -9.51 10.85 14.73
C LYS A 368 -8.19 11.38 14.13
N ALA A 369 -7.77 12.59 14.45
CA ALA A 369 -6.52 13.16 13.96
C ALA A 369 -5.30 12.33 14.40
N GLN A 370 -5.29 11.84 15.65
CA GLN A 370 -4.26 10.93 16.16
C GLN A 370 -4.28 9.57 15.46
N GLU A 371 -5.47 9.03 15.19
CA GLU A 371 -5.63 7.79 14.41
C GLU A 371 -5.06 7.95 13.00
N ILE A 372 -5.33 9.07 12.32
CA ILE A 372 -4.79 9.35 10.98
C ILE A 372 -3.28 9.52 11.00
N ALA A 373 -2.74 10.26 11.97
CA ALA A 373 -1.29 10.38 12.13
C ALA A 373 -0.62 9.01 12.34
N THR A 374 -1.25 8.14 13.14
CA THR A 374 -0.78 6.77 13.37
C THR A 374 -0.91 5.92 12.10
N HIS A 375 -2.02 6.03 11.38
CA HIS A 375 -2.30 5.30 10.14
C HIS A 375 -1.28 5.64 9.06
N VAL A 376 -1.02 6.93 8.84
CA VAL A 376 -0.02 7.41 7.88
C VAL A 376 1.36 6.86 8.23
N ASN A 377 1.77 6.94 9.50
CA ASN A 377 3.06 6.45 9.94
C ASN A 377 3.20 4.93 9.78
N GLU A 378 2.17 4.17 10.18
CA GLU A 378 2.17 2.72 10.03
C GLU A 378 2.13 2.31 8.56
N ARG A 379 1.41 3.05 7.70
CA ARG A 379 1.36 2.76 6.27
C ARG A 379 2.70 3.00 5.58
N LYS A 380 3.39 4.09 5.93
CA LYS A 380 4.76 4.34 5.48
C LYS A 380 5.68 3.19 5.88
N ARG A 381 5.64 2.79 7.15
CA ARG A 381 6.41 1.65 7.68
C ARG A 381 6.08 0.33 6.98
N GLN A 382 4.82 0.08 6.66
CA GLN A 382 4.40 -1.12 5.92
C GLN A 382 4.98 -1.15 4.52
N ILE A 383 4.98 0.00 3.82
CA ILE A 383 5.54 0.12 2.47
C ILE A 383 7.06 -0.09 2.51
N GLU A 384 7.76 0.52 3.45
CA GLU A 384 9.20 0.28 3.65
C GLU A 384 9.51 -1.19 3.93
N ASN A 385 8.75 -1.83 4.82
CA ASN A 385 8.90 -3.27 5.12
C ASN A 385 8.62 -4.14 3.88
N MET A 386 7.60 -3.78 3.08
CA MET A 386 7.24 -4.51 1.86
C MET A 386 8.32 -4.37 0.80
N SER A 387 8.88 -3.17 0.61
CA SER A 387 10.01 -2.91 -0.29
C SER A 387 11.24 -3.73 0.10
N LYS A 388 11.61 -3.75 1.40
CA LYS A 388 12.70 -4.60 1.90
C LYS A 388 12.44 -6.09 1.66
N THR A 389 11.20 -6.54 1.90
CA THR A 389 10.82 -7.95 1.69
C THR A 389 10.86 -8.33 0.20
N LEU A 390 10.47 -7.42 -0.69
CA LEU A 390 10.55 -7.57 -2.14
C LEU A 390 12.00 -7.67 -2.62
N GLU A 391 12.88 -6.82 -2.07
CA GLU A 391 14.32 -6.85 -2.36
C GLU A 391 14.95 -8.18 -1.92
N VAL A 392 14.63 -8.66 -0.72
CA VAL A 392 15.08 -9.99 -0.26
C VAL A 392 14.54 -11.09 -1.17
N GLN A 393 13.24 -11.04 -1.52
CA GLN A 393 12.63 -12.03 -2.40
C GLN A 393 13.27 -12.05 -3.79
N SER A 394 13.74 -10.91 -4.33
CA SER A 394 14.38 -10.87 -5.65
C SER A 394 15.82 -11.40 -5.64
N LYS A 395 16.51 -11.34 -4.50
CA LYS A 395 17.85 -11.93 -4.32
C LYS A 395 17.81 -13.46 -4.28
N ILE A 396 16.74 -14.04 -3.72
CA ILE A 396 16.66 -15.48 -3.46
C ILE A 396 16.26 -16.26 -4.71
N THR A 397 17.03 -17.31 -5.01
CA THR A 397 16.80 -18.22 -6.14
C THR A 397 16.33 -19.61 -5.66
N GLY A 398 15.61 -20.34 -6.51
CA GLY A 398 15.04 -21.66 -6.20
C GLY A 398 13.55 -21.63 -5.86
N GLU A 399 12.99 -22.78 -5.46
CA GLU A 399 11.57 -22.92 -5.15
C GLU A 399 11.28 -22.58 -3.68
N PHE A 400 10.56 -21.49 -3.44
CA PHE A 400 10.07 -21.09 -2.13
C PHE A 400 8.74 -20.32 -2.24
N ASP A 401 7.96 -20.31 -1.16
CA ASP A 401 6.71 -19.54 -1.12
C ASP A 401 6.99 -18.04 -1.11
N SER A 402 6.07 -17.24 -1.66
CA SER A 402 6.22 -15.78 -1.62
C SER A 402 6.40 -15.26 -0.20
N LEU A 403 7.40 -14.40 -0.04
CA LEU A 403 7.73 -13.76 1.23
C LEU A 403 6.82 -12.57 1.51
N ILE A 404 6.13 -12.04 0.51
CA ILE A 404 5.25 -10.88 0.67
C ILE A 404 3.98 -11.33 1.38
N LYS A 405 3.84 -10.93 2.64
CA LYS A 405 2.59 -11.08 3.40
C LYS A 405 2.30 -9.79 4.17
N PRO A 406 1.03 -9.37 4.30
CA PRO A 406 0.66 -8.15 5.00
C PRO A 406 1.10 -8.12 6.47
N ASP A 407 1.22 -9.29 7.12
CA ASP A 407 1.56 -9.47 8.53
C ASP A 407 3.03 -9.83 8.77
N ARG A 408 3.86 -9.86 7.71
CA ARG A 408 5.27 -10.22 7.79
C ARG A 408 6.16 -8.98 7.75
N LYS A 409 7.06 -8.88 8.73
CA LYS A 409 8.12 -7.87 8.77
C LYS A 409 9.48 -8.55 8.61
N MET A 410 10.32 -8.02 7.71
CA MET A 410 11.75 -8.35 7.66
C MET A 410 12.46 -7.68 8.83
N ILE A 411 13.16 -8.46 9.64
CA ILE A 411 13.81 -7.99 10.87
C ILE A 411 15.31 -7.86 10.63
N ARG A 412 15.95 -8.93 10.17
CA ARG A 412 17.41 -8.99 10.07
C ARG A 412 17.89 -9.95 8.98
N GLU A 413 19.02 -9.64 8.37
CA GLU A 413 19.74 -10.44 7.39
C GLU A 413 21.21 -10.52 7.84
N ASP A 414 21.74 -11.72 8.07
CA ASP A 414 23.16 -11.92 8.41
C ASP A 414 23.73 -13.19 7.78
N LYS A 415 25.05 -13.21 7.62
CA LYS A 415 25.81 -14.41 7.26
C LYS A 415 26.15 -15.16 8.55
N LEU A 416 25.68 -16.40 8.69
CA LEU A 416 25.86 -17.22 9.89
C LEU A 416 26.29 -18.65 9.51
N ILE A 417 26.89 -19.36 10.46
CA ILE A 417 27.19 -20.79 10.29
C ILE A 417 25.99 -21.59 10.79
N LYS A 418 25.29 -22.27 9.87
CA LYS A 418 24.24 -23.22 10.22
C LYS A 418 24.84 -24.59 10.45
N VAL A 419 24.54 -25.17 11.61
CA VAL A 419 24.90 -26.55 11.94
C VAL A 419 23.72 -27.45 11.60
N SER A 420 24.01 -28.58 10.97
CA SER A 420 23.02 -29.60 10.63
C SER A 420 23.57 -30.98 10.95
N THR A 421 22.72 -31.85 11.47
CA THR A 421 23.03 -33.27 11.67
C THR A 421 22.85 -33.99 10.32
N GLY A 422 23.92 -34.58 9.81
CA GLY A 422 23.90 -35.42 8.60
C GLY A 422 23.56 -36.88 8.92
N MET A 423 23.56 -37.73 7.88
CA MET A 423 23.58 -39.19 8.08
C MET A 423 24.77 -39.59 8.98
N PHE A 424 24.56 -40.61 9.81
CA PHE A 424 25.52 -41.11 10.82
C PHE A 424 25.92 -40.09 11.91
N ASN A 425 25.01 -39.21 12.34
CA ASN A 425 25.28 -38.18 13.37
C ASN A 425 26.46 -37.24 13.04
N SER A 426 26.87 -37.13 11.78
CA SER A 426 27.94 -36.23 11.36
C SER A 426 27.49 -34.77 11.45
N ILE A 427 28.23 -33.95 12.20
CA ILE A 427 27.94 -32.52 12.35
C ILE A 427 28.45 -31.76 11.12
N LYS A 428 27.55 -31.25 10.28
CA LYS A 428 27.88 -30.44 9.10
C LYS A 428 27.68 -28.97 9.41
N ARG A 429 28.78 -28.21 9.41
CA ARG A 429 28.80 -26.75 9.52
C ARG A 429 28.83 -26.16 8.13
N LYS A 430 27.85 -25.32 7.81
CA LYS A 430 27.79 -24.64 6.50
C LYS A 430 27.46 -23.18 6.69
N GLU A 431 28.22 -22.34 6.00
CA GLU A 431 27.93 -20.92 5.94
C GLU A 431 26.67 -20.66 5.12
N ARG A 432 25.79 -19.81 5.66
CA ARG A 432 24.45 -19.52 5.13
C ARG A 432 24.14 -18.05 5.32
N ILE A 433 23.40 -17.47 4.38
CA ILE A 433 22.73 -16.19 4.63
C ILE A 433 21.39 -16.52 5.29
N VAL A 434 21.16 -15.97 6.47
CA VAL A 434 20.00 -16.23 7.31
C VAL A 434 19.15 -14.97 7.39
N PHE A 435 17.88 -15.12 7.03
CA PHE A 435 16.88 -14.07 7.03
C PHE A 435 15.90 -14.32 8.18
N LEU A 436 15.84 -13.37 9.11
CA LEU A 436 14.89 -13.35 10.21
C LEU A 436 13.71 -12.44 9.86
N PHE A 437 12.53 -13.04 9.76
CA PHE A 437 11.25 -12.34 9.68
C PHE A 437 10.48 -12.50 10.99
N SER A 438 9.41 -11.72 11.17
CA SER A 438 8.56 -11.79 12.36
C SER A 438 7.89 -13.15 12.61
N ASP A 439 7.62 -13.93 11.57
CA ASP A 439 6.94 -15.23 11.62
C ASP A 439 7.75 -16.38 11.00
N LEU A 440 8.93 -16.09 10.43
CA LEU A 440 9.68 -17.01 9.60
C LEU A 440 11.18 -16.80 9.78
N LEU A 441 11.93 -17.88 9.97
CA LEU A 441 13.37 -17.93 9.80
C LEU A 441 13.67 -18.66 8.50
N MET A 442 14.53 -18.12 7.66
CA MET A 442 14.87 -18.72 6.38
C MET A 442 16.38 -18.66 6.16
N TRP A 443 16.94 -19.65 5.46
CA TRP A 443 18.36 -19.66 5.14
C TRP A 443 18.62 -20.08 3.70
N THR A 444 19.65 -19.48 3.12
CA THR A 444 20.11 -19.71 1.75
C THR A 444 21.59 -20.06 1.73
N THR A 445 22.10 -20.51 0.59
CA THR A 445 23.55 -20.48 0.35
C THR A 445 24.08 -19.04 0.37
N THR A 446 25.40 -18.88 0.38
CA THR A 446 26.08 -17.60 0.18
C THR A 446 25.81 -16.99 -1.20
N THR A 447 25.32 -17.79 -2.15
CA THR A 447 24.84 -17.39 -3.48
C THR A 447 23.31 -17.19 -3.53
N TYR A 448 22.65 -17.02 -2.39
CA TYR A 448 21.20 -16.80 -2.26
C TYR A 448 20.29 -17.93 -2.82
N GLN A 449 20.81 -19.13 -3.00
CA GLN A 449 20.00 -20.29 -3.34
C GLN A 449 19.23 -20.77 -2.10
N TYR A 450 17.90 -20.84 -2.18
CA TYR A 450 17.04 -21.32 -1.10
C TYR A 450 17.42 -22.71 -0.62
N ARG A 451 17.51 -22.89 0.71
CA ARG A 451 17.88 -24.16 1.35
C ARG A 451 16.92 -24.64 2.42
N GLY A 452 16.10 -23.76 2.98
CA GLY A 452 15.12 -24.15 3.99
C GLY A 452 14.58 -22.97 4.77
N ARG A 453 13.59 -23.27 5.58
CA ARG A 453 12.88 -22.32 6.43
C ARG A 453 12.38 -23.00 7.70
N MET A 454 12.02 -22.19 8.69
CA MET A 454 11.41 -22.60 9.94
C MET A 454 10.36 -21.57 10.38
N SER A 455 9.18 -22.04 10.78
CA SER A 455 8.12 -21.17 11.28
C SER A 455 8.37 -20.78 12.74
N LEU A 456 8.28 -19.47 13.03
CA LEU A 456 8.61 -18.89 14.35
C LEU A 456 7.49 -18.73 15.38
N PRO A 457 6.18 -18.76 15.06
CA PRO A 457 5.10 -18.57 16.03
C PRO A 457 5.17 -19.45 17.29
N ALA A 458 5.69 -20.66 17.16
CA ALA A 458 5.87 -21.62 18.26
C ALA A 458 7.35 -21.93 18.54
N ALA A 459 8.27 -21.21 17.90
CA ALA A 459 9.69 -21.46 18.04
C ALA A 459 10.24 -20.86 19.34
N ARG A 460 11.15 -21.59 19.97
CA ARG A 460 11.96 -21.16 21.10
C ARG A 460 13.40 -20.98 20.63
N LEU A 461 14.08 -20.05 21.26
CA LEU A 461 15.47 -19.74 20.98
C LEU A 461 16.24 -19.82 22.29
N GLU A 462 17.26 -20.66 22.33
CA GLU A 462 18.06 -20.92 23.54
C GLU A 462 19.56 -20.89 23.20
N LYS A 463 20.38 -20.30 24.07
CA LYS A 463 21.86 -20.37 23.95
C LYS A 463 22.29 -21.81 24.23
N THR A 464 23.09 -22.41 23.36
CA THR A 464 23.60 -23.78 23.57
C THR A 464 24.92 -23.75 24.33
N LYS A 465 25.08 -24.60 25.33
CA LYS A 465 26.36 -24.78 26.04
C LYS A 465 27.34 -25.67 25.26
N ARG A 466 26.86 -26.32 24.19
CA ARG A 466 27.63 -27.30 23.40
C ARG A 466 28.56 -26.65 22.38
N MET A 467 28.31 -25.40 22.03
CA MET A 467 29.04 -24.66 21.00
C MET A 467 29.16 -23.20 21.44
N ASP A 468 30.38 -22.69 21.46
CA ASP A 468 30.62 -21.27 21.74
C ASP A 468 29.92 -20.42 20.68
N LEU A 469 29.29 -19.32 21.13
CA LEU A 469 28.48 -18.43 20.28
C LEU A 469 27.36 -19.17 19.53
N GLY A 470 26.90 -20.31 20.05
CA GLY A 470 25.86 -21.14 19.45
C GLY A 470 24.47 -20.84 20.02
N VAL A 471 23.48 -20.78 19.14
CA VAL A 471 22.06 -20.67 19.49
C VAL A 471 21.27 -21.76 18.80
N GLU A 472 20.38 -22.40 19.55
CA GLU A 472 19.44 -23.38 19.07
C GLU A 472 18.04 -22.76 18.95
N VAL A 473 17.53 -22.73 17.73
CA VAL A 473 16.14 -22.39 17.43
C VAL A 473 15.37 -23.68 17.25
N SER A 474 14.46 -23.96 18.17
CA SER A 474 13.64 -25.17 18.19
C SER A 474 12.18 -24.84 17.93
N SER A 475 11.55 -25.59 17.05
CA SER A 475 10.11 -25.62 16.82
C SER A 475 9.60 -27.04 17.05
N SER A 476 8.28 -27.22 17.14
CA SER A 476 7.64 -28.52 17.44
C SER A 476 8.09 -29.70 16.56
N ARG A 477 8.68 -29.46 15.39
CA ARG A 477 9.13 -30.48 14.43
C ARG A 477 10.52 -30.24 13.85
N GLU A 478 11.18 -29.15 14.23
CA GLU A 478 12.40 -28.70 13.55
C GLU A 478 13.39 -28.11 14.57
N LEU A 479 14.68 -28.43 14.42
CA LEU A 479 15.77 -27.85 15.19
C LEU A 479 16.78 -27.23 14.23
N CYS A 480 17.20 -26.00 14.54
CA CYS A 480 18.19 -25.27 13.76
C CYS A 480 19.20 -24.66 14.72
N THR A 481 20.46 -25.05 14.57
CA THR A 481 21.56 -24.49 15.37
C THR A 481 22.34 -23.50 14.49
N LEU A 482 22.52 -22.28 15.00
CA LEU A 482 23.25 -21.19 14.36
C LEU A 482 24.44 -20.80 15.23
N ILE A 483 25.58 -20.55 14.61
CA ILE A 483 26.78 -20.02 15.28
C ILE A 483 27.04 -18.61 14.75
N PHE A 484 27.32 -17.69 15.67
CA PHE A 484 27.57 -16.28 15.42
C PHE A 484 29.07 -15.96 15.44
N GLU A 485 29.45 -14.85 14.81
CA GLU A 485 30.84 -14.39 14.74
C GLU A 485 31.27 -13.68 16.03
N SER A 486 30.33 -13.08 16.75
CA SER A 486 30.59 -12.38 18.02
C SER A 486 29.44 -12.51 19.00
N GLU A 487 29.75 -12.36 20.30
CA GLU A 487 28.75 -12.36 21.37
C GLU A 487 27.74 -11.22 21.20
N LYS A 488 28.21 -10.03 20.77
CA LYS A 488 27.33 -8.90 20.44
C LYS A 488 26.33 -9.25 19.35
N GLN A 489 26.79 -9.84 18.24
CA GLN A 489 25.91 -10.25 17.14
C GLN A 489 24.85 -11.26 17.64
N MET A 490 25.27 -12.23 18.46
CA MET A 490 24.37 -13.21 19.07
C MET A 490 23.31 -12.55 19.95
N ASP A 491 23.70 -11.69 20.89
CA ASP A 491 22.75 -11.03 21.80
C ASP A 491 21.76 -10.13 21.07
N ASP A 492 22.25 -9.38 20.07
CA ASP A 492 21.41 -8.59 19.19
C ASP A 492 20.40 -9.48 18.44
N TRP A 493 20.79 -10.69 18.02
CA TRP A 493 19.91 -11.65 17.34
C TRP A 493 18.82 -12.20 18.27
N ILE A 494 19.17 -12.50 19.51
CA ILE A 494 18.23 -12.99 20.53
C ILE A 494 17.16 -11.93 20.80
N LYS A 495 17.60 -10.68 20.95
CA LYS A 495 16.70 -9.54 21.15
C LYS A 495 15.74 -9.36 19.97
N ASP A 496 16.27 -9.34 18.74
CA ASP A 496 15.48 -9.18 17.53
C ASP A 496 14.48 -10.32 17.32
N PHE A 497 14.85 -11.55 17.67
CA PHE A 497 13.98 -12.71 17.60
C PHE A 497 12.77 -12.58 18.53
N GLU A 498 12.99 -12.19 19.79
CA GLU A 498 11.91 -12.00 20.76
C GLU A 498 11.03 -10.78 20.43
N GLU A 499 11.63 -9.68 19.98
CA GLU A 499 10.88 -8.52 19.46
C GLU A 499 10.03 -8.90 18.24
N GLY A 500 10.57 -9.71 17.34
CA GLY A 500 9.87 -10.24 16.17
C GLY A 500 8.66 -11.09 16.52
N LYS A 501 8.81 -12.02 17.47
CA LYS A 501 7.71 -12.85 17.99
C LYS A 501 6.64 -12.00 18.66
N LYS A 502 7.03 -11.02 19.46
CA LYS A 502 6.10 -10.08 20.10
C LYS A 502 5.29 -9.32 19.05
N TYR A 503 5.95 -8.82 18.00
CA TYR A 503 5.28 -8.16 16.88
C TYR A 503 4.28 -9.10 16.17
N ALA A 504 4.70 -10.32 15.82
CA ALA A 504 3.82 -11.29 15.16
C ALA A 504 2.60 -11.68 16.02
N LYS A 505 2.78 -11.78 17.35
CA LYS A 505 1.67 -12.01 18.29
C LYS A 505 0.69 -10.84 18.29
N GLN A 506 1.19 -9.61 18.39
CA GLN A 506 0.35 -8.40 18.37
C GLN A 506 -0.46 -8.27 17.08
N VAL A 507 0.16 -8.52 15.92
CA VAL A 507 -0.54 -8.47 14.63
C VAL A 507 -1.62 -9.55 14.55
N ARG A 508 -1.32 -10.77 15.00
CA ARG A 508 -2.30 -11.88 15.03
C ARG A 508 -3.49 -11.58 15.94
N ASP A 509 -3.24 -10.99 17.09
CA ASP A 509 -4.29 -10.61 18.05
C ASP A 509 -5.19 -9.50 17.50
N ARG A 510 -4.60 -8.48 16.85
CA ARG A 510 -5.35 -7.43 16.15
C ARG A 510 -6.22 -8.01 15.03
N LEU A 511 -5.67 -8.88 14.18
CA LEU A 511 -6.43 -9.52 13.10
C LEU A 511 -7.58 -10.37 13.65
N ARG A 512 -7.38 -11.06 14.78
CA ARG A 512 -8.45 -11.81 15.48
C ARG A 512 -9.54 -10.89 16.02
N GLN A 513 -9.19 -9.72 16.55
CA GLN A 513 -10.17 -8.73 17.02
C GLN A 513 -10.98 -8.13 15.86
N VAL A 514 -10.32 -7.78 14.75
CA VAL A 514 -10.99 -7.25 13.56
C VAL A 514 -11.97 -8.27 12.99
N LYS A 515 -11.56 -9.55 12.87
CA LYS A 515 -12.43 -10.65 12.43
C LYS A 515 -13.64 -10.83 13.34
N ARG A 516 -13.45 -10.77 14.66
CA ARG A 516 -14.56 -10.83 15.63
C ARG A 516 -15.55 -9.68 15.44
N ARG A 517 -15.06 -8.43 15.38
CA ARG A 517 -15.91 -7.25 15.14
C ARG A 517 -16.67 -7.30 13.82
N THR A 518 -16.06 -7.82 12.76
CA THR A 518 -16.76 -7.99 11.47
C THR A 518 -17.81 -9.09 11.51
N LEU A 519 -17.54 -10.20 12.22
CA LEU A 519 -18.52 -11.25 12.46
C LEU A 519 -19.70 -10.72 13.30
N ASP A 520 -19.42 -9.98 14.37
CA ASP A 520 -20.44 -9.40 15.25
C ASP A 520 -21.29 -8.36 14.50
N SER A 521 -20.67 -7.53 13.64
CA SER A 521 -21.40 -6.59 12.78
C SER A 521 -22.26 -7.29 11.73
N LYS A 522 -21.77 -8.37 11.10
CA LYS A 522 -22.56 -9.18 10.17
C LYS A 522 -23.74 -9.87 10.89
N ARG A 523 -23.52 -10.37 12.10
CA ARG A 523 -24.55 -10.99 12.93
C ARG A 523 -25.59 -9.97 13.39
N GLY A 524 -25.16 -8.75 13.77
CA GLY A 524 -26.05 -7.63 14.09
C GLY A 524 -26.90 -7.21 12.89
N LYS A 525 -26.31 -7.06 11.70
CA LYS A 525 -27.05 -6.74 10.46
C LYS A 525 -28.05 -7.82 10.08
N ALA A 526 -27.66 -9.10 10.21
CA ALA A 526 -28.57 -10.22 9.99
C ALA A 526 -29.73 -10.23 10.99
N HIS A 527 -29.46 -9.99 12.27
CA HIS A 527 -30.50 -9.87 13.31
C HIS A 527 -31.46 -8.71 13.02
N THR A 528 -30.96 -7.54 12.61
CA THR A 528 -31.82 -6.40 12.23
C THR A 528 -32.68 -6.71 11.00
N LEU A 529 -32.14 -7.41 10.00
CA LEU A 529 -32.90 -7.85 8.82
C LEU A 529 -34.02 -8.83 9.20
N VAL A 530 -33.73 -9.80 10.07
CA VAL A 530 -34.73 -10.76 10.57
C VAL A 530 -35.81 -10.03 11.38
N MET A 531 -35.42 -9.11 12.27
CA MET A 531 -36.37 -8.32 13.06
C MET A 531 -37.24 -7.41 12.19
N ASN A 532 -36.69 -6.82 11.14
CA ASN A 532 -37.48 -6.03 10.20
C ASN A 532 -38.44 -6.90 9.40
N ALA A 533 -38.02 -8.09 8.96
CA ALA A 533 -38.90 -9.05 8.28
C ALA A 533 -40.05 -9.52 9.19
N PHE A 534 -39.77 -9.79 10.47
CA PHE A 534 -40.78 -10.10 11.47
C PHE A 534 -41.78 -8.96 11.65
N LYS A 535 -41.31 -7.72 11.82
CA LYS A 535 -42.19 -6.53 11.92
C LYS A 535 -43.02 -6.31 10.66
N THR A 536 -42.49 -6.60 9.47
CA THR A 536 -43.24 -6.52 8.22
C THR A 536 -44.31 -7.61 8.12
N LEU A 537 -44.02 -8.82 8.61
CA LEU A 537 -45.01 -9.91 8.68
C LEU A 537 -46.11 -9.58 9.70
N GLU A 538 -45.75 -9.11 10.89
CA GLU A 538 -46.72 -8.68 11.92
C GLU A 538 -47.68 -7.61 11.40
N LYS A 539 -47.15 -6.59 10.68
CA LYS A 539 -47.96 -5.55 10.03
C LYS A 539 -48.90 -6.09 8.94
N LYS A 540 -48.48 -7.12 8.20
CA LYS A 540 -49.35 -7.78 7.20
C LYS A 540 -50.46 -8.57 7.87
N THR A 541 -50.18 -9.29 8.96
CA THR A 541 -51.21 -10.01 9.72
C THR A 541 -52.22 -9.09 10.40
N THR A 542 -51.77 -7.93 10.92
CA THR A 542 -52.68 -6.93 11.51
C THR A 542 -53.54 -6.23 10.45
N SER A 543 -52.97 -5.89 9.29
CA SER A 543 -53.73 -5.34 8.15
C SER A 543 -54.73 -6.34 7.56
N SER A 544 -54.40 -7.64 7.52
CA SER A 544 -55.36 -8.68 7.10
C SER A 544 -56.48 -8.90 8.11
N GLN A 545 -56.23 -8.73 9.41
CA GLN A 545 -57.28 -8.79 10.43
C GLN A 545 -58.17 -7.53 10.47
N GLU A 546 -57.66 -6.36 10.10
CA GLU A 546 -58.48 -5.15 9.92
C GLU A 546 -59.37 -5.23 8.67
N ASN A 547 -58.87 -5.76 7.54
CA ASN A 547 -59.67 -5.94 6.33
C ASN A 547 -60.76 -7.03 6.47
N LEU A 548 -60.59 -7.99 7.39
CA LEU A 548 -61.63 -8.97 7.73
C LEU A 548 -62.70 -8.41 8.68
N ARG A 549 -62.45 -7.25 9.32
CA ARG A 549 -63.45 -6.56 10.17
C ARG A 549 -64.25 -5.49 9.44
N THR A 550 -63.82 -5.05 8.26
CA THR A 550 -64.49 -4.02 7.46
C THR A 550 -65.28 -4.58 6.26
N GLY A 551 -65.23 -5.89 6.00
CA GLY A 551 -65.85 -6.53 4.84
C GLY A 551 -67.21 -7.20 5.07
N ASP A 552 -67.84 -7.00 6.23
CA ASP A 552 -69.03 -7.75 6.65
C ASP A 552 -70.27 -6.85 6.82
N ASN A 553 -70.47 -5.89 5.91
CA ASN A 553 -71.61 -4.96 6.01
C ASN A 553 -72.25 -4.51 4.69
N ASP A 554 -72.00 -5.15 3.55
CA ASP A 554 -72.77 -4.90 2.33
C ASP A 554 -72.78 -6.15 1.44
N GLU A 555 -73.85 -6.94 1.53
CA GLU A 555 -74.56 -7.56 0.39
C GLU A 555 -75.72 -8.44 0.93
N GLN A 556 -76.87 -7.80 1.10
CA GLN A 556 -78.19 -8.41 0.88
C GLN A 556 -78.50 -8.33 -0.62
N ASP A 557 -79.21 -9.36 -1.10
CA ASP A 557 -79.80 -9.60 -2.44
C ASP A 557 -78.99 -10.45 -3.44
#